data_AF-A0AAX1STS6-F1
#
_entry.id   AF-A0AAX1STS6-F1
#
_cell.length_a   1.000
_cell.length_b   1.000
_cell.length_c   1.000
_cell.angle_alpha   90.00
_cell.angle_beta   90.00
_cell.angle_gamma   90.00
#
_symmetry.space_group_name_H-M   'P 1'
#
loop_
_entity.id
_entity.type
_entity.pdbx_description
1 polymer ?
#
loop_
_entity_poly.entity_id
_entity_poly.type
_entity_poly.pdbx_seq_one_letter_code
_entity_poly.pdbx_strand_id
1 'polypeptide(L)'
;IWLTGVILLSVATFIMNRRLLLYIKKQPVITDEKIVQIFEKCKQSMSIQRNIPLFVSGKVSSPTVFGFIRPKLLLSSVHMKILNEQQLRYIFYHELAHIKRRDVGVNWLMHGLLILNWFNPILWYAYSCMREDQELACDALALTCIDSEEQIAYGHTIISLLEHYSSYYQVPSIANFSKNKRALRRRILMIKKFQKKSYRWSAIGAVAVIA
;
A
#
# COMPACT_ATOMS: atom_id res chain seq x y z
N ILE A 1 -13.05 -30.91 11.17
CA ILE A 1 -13.62 -29.55 11.02
C ILE A 1 -12.52 -28.49 10.98
N TRP A 2 -11.73 -28.29 12.04
CA TRP A 2 -10.66 -27.28 12.06
C TRP A 2 -9.64 -27.45 10.92
N LEU A 3 -9.03 -28.63 10.84
CA LEU A 3 -8.01 -28.96 9.82
C LEU A 3 -8.56 -28.82 8.40
N THR A 4 -9.82 -29.19 8.21
CA THR A 4 -10.53 -29.07 6.94
C THR A 4 -10.63 -27.62 6.49
N GLY A 5 -10.99 -26.70 7.40
CA GLY A 5 -11.01 -25.26 7.12
C GLY A 5 -9.62 -24.70 6.79
N VAL A 6 -8.59 -25.10 7.54
CA VAL A 6 -7.20 -24.71 7.28
C VAL A 6 -6.74 -25.15 5.89
N ILE A 7 -7.00 -26.41 5.51
CA ILE A 7 -6.62 -26.95 4.19
C ILE A 7 -7.35 -26.20 3.08
N LEU A 8 -8.68 -26.05 3.19
CA LEU A 8 -9.48 -25.37 2.17
C LEU A 8 -9.02 -23.92 1.95
N LEU A 9 -8.81 -23.16 3.02
CA LEU A 9 -8.35 -21.78 2.93
C LEU A 9 -6.91 -21.68 2.42
N SER A 10 -6.02 -22.59 2.83
CA SER A 10 -4.65 -22.62 2.34
C SER A 10 -4.61 -22.91 0.83
N VAL A 11 -5.40 -23.88 0.35
CA VAL A 11 -5.50 -24.23 -1.07
C VAL A 11 -6.11 -23.07 -1.86
N ALA A 12 -7.19 -22.47 -1.36
CA ALA A 12 -7.81 -21.30 -2.02
C ALA A 12 -6.82 -20.13 -2.13
N THR A 13 -6.13 -19.80 -1.04
CA THR A 13 -5.10 -18.75 -1.00
C THR A 13 -3.94 -19.07 -1.94
N PHE A 14 -3.48 -20.32 -1.98
CA PHE A 14 -2.43 -20.74 -2.90
C PHE A 14 -2.85 -20.59 -4.37
N ILE A 15 -4.04 -21.09 -4.74
CA ILE A 15 -4.56 -20.99 -6.11
C ILE A 15 -4.73 -19.53 -6.51
N MET A 16 -5.33 -18.70 -5.65
CA MET A 16 -5.55 -17.28 -5.92
C MET A 16 -4.23 -16.53 -6.14
N ASN A 17 -3.24 -16.76 -5.27
CA ASN A 17 -1.93 -16.15 -5.40
C ASN A 17 -1.16 -16.66 -6.62
N ARG A 18 -1.27 -17.94 -6.97
CA ARG A 18 -0.67 -18.50 -8.20
C ARG A 18 -1.29 -17.89 -9.46
N ARG A 19 -2.61 -17.73 -9.50
CA ARG A 19 -3.31 -17.06 -10.61
C ARG A 19 -2.85 -15.61 -10.74
N LEU A 20 -2.77 -14.88 -9.62
CA LEU A 20 -2.28 -13.49 -9.60
C LEU A 20 -0.82 -13.39 -10.06
N LEU A 21 0.05 -14.29 -9.60
CA LEU A 21 1.45 -14.37 -10.02
C LEU A 21 1.58 -14.57 -11.53
N LEU A 22 0.82 -15.52 -12.09
CA LEU A 22 0.83 -15.81 -13.52
C LEU A 22 0.26 -14.64 -14.32
N TYR A 23 -0.77 -13.97 -13.80
CA TYR A 23 -1.34 -12.78 -14.41
C TYR A 23 -0.33 -11.63 -14.47
N ILE A 24 0.38 -11.35 -13.38
CA ILE A 24 1.39 -10.29 -13.29
C ILE A 24 2.60 -10.61 -14.20
N LYS A 25 3.02 -11.87 -14.29
CA LYS A 25 4.12 -12.27 -15.18
C LYS A 25 3.85 -11.98 -16.65
N LYS A 26 2.58 -11.92 -17.05
CA LYS A 26 2.16 -11.63 -18.43
C LYS A 26 2.03 -10.13 -18.72
N GLN A 27 2.14 -9.28 -17.71
CA GLN A 27 2.02 -7.84 -17.90
C GLN A 27 3.31 -7.25 -18.47
N PRO A 28 3.22 -6.23 -19.35
CA PRO A 28 4.40 -5.57 -19.89
C PRO A 28 5.11 -4.76 -18.81
N VAL A 29 6.44 -4.69 -18.93
CA VAL A 29 7.29 -3.80 -18.12
C VAL A 29 7.07 -2.37 -18.60
N ILE A 30 7.00 -1.41 -17.68
CA ILE A 30 6.96 0.01 -18.04
C ILE A 30 8.36 0.44 -18.45
N THR A 31 8.50 0.86 -19.71
CA THR A 31 9.76 1.34 -20.29
C THR A 31 9.73 2.83 -20.62
N ASP A 32 8.65 3.53 -20.27
CA ASP A 32 8.55 4.98 -20.44
C ASP A 32 9.64 5.67 -19.61
N GLU A 33 10.61 6.29 -20.29
CA GLU A 33 11.80 6.87 -19.66
C GLU A 33 11.44 7.92 -18.61
N LYS A 34 10.43 8.73 -18.87
CA LYS A 34 10.01 9.80 -17.95
C LYS A 34 9.50 9.21 -16.64
N ILE A 35 8.64 8.20 -16.73
CA ILE A 35 8.06 7.53 -15.56
C ILE A 35 9.14 6.77 -14.78
N VAL A 36 10.02 6.07 -15.48
CA VAL A 36 11.14 5.33 -14.88
C VAL A 36 12.10 6.29 -14.17
N GLN A 37 12.42 7.44 -14.76
CA GLN A 37 13.28 8.45 -14.13
C GLN A 37 12.66 9.02 -12.85
N ILE A 38 11.35 9.33 -12.84
CA ILE A 38 10.66 9.81 -11.65
C ILE A 38 10.69 8.73 -10.56
N PHE A 39 10.43 7.47 -10.92
CA PHE A 39 10.48 6.35 -9.98
C PHE A 39 11.87 6.14 -9.37
N GLU A 40 12.93 6.15 -10.19
CA GLU A 40 14.31 5.98 -9.74
C GLU A 40 14.74 7.11 -8.81
N LYS A 41 14.37 8.37 -9.11
CA LYS A 41 14.58 9.51 -8.20
C LYS A 41 13.88 9.29 -6.85
N CYS A 42 12.62 8.85 -6.85
CA CYS A 42 11.89 8.54 -5.61
C CYS A 42 12.58 7.43 -4.80
N LYS A 43 13.02 6.38 -5.49
CA LYS A 43 13.72 5.24 -4.91
C LYS A 43 15.02 5.66 -4.23
N GLN A 44 15.79 6.54 -4.88
CA GLN A 44 17.00 7.13 -4.32
C GLN A 44 16.71 8.00 -3.09
N SER A 45 15.71 8.88 -3.15
CA SER A 45 15.27 9.72 -2.01
C SER A 45 14.81 8.89 -0.81
N MET A 46 14.25 7.70 -1.04
CA MET A 46 13.85 6.78 0.03
C MET A 46 14.96 5.82 0.47
N SER A 47 16.17 5.94 -0.08
CA SER A 47 17.32 5.07 0.20
C SER A 47 17.05 3.59 -0.07
N ILE A 48 16.29 3.28 -1.12
CA ILE A 48 15.96 1.91 -1.51
C ILE A 48 16.96 1.46 -2.59
N GLN A 49 17.91 0.60 -2.22
CA GLN A 49 18.95 0.12 -3.15
C GLN A 49 18.50 -1.07 -4.01
N ARG A 50 17.34 -1.64 -3.69
CA ARG A 50 16.83 -2.83 -4.35
C ARG A 50 16.38 -2.51 -5.78
N ASN A 51 16.70 -3.38 -6.73
CA ASN A 51 16.07 -3.32 -8.06
C ASN A 51 14.59 -3.75 -7.96
N ILE A 52 13.70 -2.82 -8.32
CA ILE A 52 12.24 -2.99 -8.26
C ILE A 52 11.69 -2.71 -9.66
N PRO A 53 11.30 -3.76 -10.41
CA PRO A 53 10.73 -3.56 -11.74
C PRO A 53 9.33 -2.94 -11.67
N LEU A 54 9.08 -2.01 -12.59
CA LEU A 54 7.78 -1.38 -12.84
C LEU A 54 7.00 -2.16 -13.90
N PHE A 55 5.77 -2.53 -13.59
CA PHE A 55 4.89 -3.25 -14.50
C PHE A 55 3.59 -2.48 -14.74
N VAL A 56 3.06 -2.55 -15.96
CA VAL A 56 1.71 -2.03 -16.25
C VAL A 56 0.70 -2.95 -15.57
N SER A 57 -0.26 -2.37 -14.87
CA SER A 57 -1.42 -3.11 -14.38
C SER A 57 -2.50 -3.15 -15.46
N GLY A 58 -2.85 -4.35 -15.94
CA GLY A 58 -3.93 -4.51 -16.91
C GLY A 58 -5.35 -4.41 -16.30
N LYS A 59 -5.59 -5.03 -15.14
CA LYS A 59 -6.92 -5.12 -14.49
C LYS A 59 -6.92 -4.65 -13.04
N VAL A 60 -5.77 -4.40 -12.43
CA VAL A 60 -5.70 -3.88 -11.05
C VAL A 60 -5.78 -2.37 -11.13
N SER A 61 -6.90 -1.82 -10.64
CA SER A 61 -7.18 -0.40 -10.80
C SER A 61 -6.20 0.46 -10.00
N SER A 62 -5.71 0.01 -8.84
CA SER A 62 -4.77 0.77 -7.98
C SER A 62 -3.29 0.42 -8.23
N PRO A 63 -2.35 1.37 -8.06
CA PRO A 63 -0.96 1.04 -7.82
C PRO A 63 -0.89 0.05 -6.67
N THR A 64 -0.08 -0.98 -6.84
CA THR A 64 0.04 -2.01 -5.81
C THR A 64 1.42 -2.64 -5.87
N VAL A 65 2.03 -2.76 -4.70
CA VAL A 65 3.22 -3.56 -4.49
C VAL A 65 2.87 -5.04 -4.41
N PHE A 66 3.54 -5.84 -5.23
CA PHE A 66 3.39 -7.28 -5.23
C PHE A 66 4.72 -8.00 -4.93
N GLY A 67 4.67 -8.98 -4.03
CA GLY A 67 5.78 -9.92 -3.78
C GLY A 67 6.65 -9.55 -2.58
N PHE A 68 6.90 -10.52 -1.71
CA PHE A 68 7.73 -10.34 -0.51
C PHE A 68 9.23 -10.38 -0.83
N ILE A 69 9.69 -11.45 -1.49
CA ILE A 69 11.11 -11.66 -1.79
C ILE A 69 11.56 -10.85 -3.00
N ARG A 70 10.71 -10.53 -3.97
CA ARG A 70 11.06 -9.68 -5.12
C ARG A 70 9.89 -8.74 -5.38
N PRO A 71 9.83 -7.60 -4.68
CA PRO A 71 8.73 -6.66 -4.82
C PRO A 71 8.72 -6.12 -6.25
N LYS A 72 7.52 -6.02 -6.80
CA LYS A 72 7.20 -5.46 -8.10
C LYS A 72 6.19 -4.34 -7.85
N LEU A 73 6.36 -3.21 -8.51
CA LEU A 73 5.38 -2.15 -8.44
C LEU A 73 4.53 -2.20 -9.70
N LEU A 74 3.21 -2.33 -9.51
CA LEU A 74 2.23 -2.28 -10.59
C LEU A 74 1.67 -0.87 -10.67
N LEU A 75 1.60 -0.29 -11.86
CA LEU A 75 1.00 1.00 -12.11
C LEU A 75 -0.02 0.87 -13.26
N SER A 76 -1.25 1.34 -13.05
CA SER A 76 -2.29 1.31 -14.09
C SER A 76 -1.91 2.23 -15.26
N SER A 77 -2.17 1.77 -16.49
CA SER A 77 -2.02 2.58 -17.70
C SER A 77 -2.88 3.85 -17.68
N VAL A 78 -3.96 3.86 -16.90
CA VAL A 78 -4.81 5.05 -16.70
C VAL A 78 -4.06 6.12 -15.90
N HIS A 79 -3.34 5.73 -14.84
CA HIS A 79 -2.57 6.69 -14.04
C HIS A 79 -1.42 7.30 -14.81
N MET A 80 -0.78 6.50 -15.67
CA MET A 80 0.29 7.00 -16.54
C MET A 80 -0.20 8.12 -17.47
N LYS A 81 -1.50 8.16 -17.80
CA LYS A 81 -2.09 9.16 -18.69
C LYS A 81 -2.68 10.37 -17.95
N ILE A 82 -3.32 10.13 -16.81
CA ILE A 82 -4.10 11.16 -16.10
C ILE A 82 -3.25 11.93 -15.10
N LEU A 83 -2.24 11.29 -14.50
CA LEU A 83 -1.45 11.91 -13.44
C LEU A 83 -0.33 12.75 -14.00
N ASN A 84 -0.16 13.94 -13.43
CA ASN A 84 1.04 14.74 -13.68
C ASN A 84 2.26 14.15 -12.92
N GLU A 85 3.45 14.65 -13.24
CA GLU A 85 4.71 14.17 -12.66
C GLU A 85 4.73 14.22 -11.13
N GLN A 86 4.13 15.27 -10.57
CA GLN A 86 4.10 15.52 -9.14
C GLN A 86 3.20 14.52 -8.41
N GLN A 87 2.02 14.26 -8.96
CA GLN A 87 1.09 13.24 -8.46
C GLN A 87 1.70 11.85 -8.56
N LEU A 88 2.41 11.56 -9.65
CA LEU A 88 3.11 10.30 -9.83
C LEU A 88 4.22 10.12 -8.78
N ARG A 89 4.98 11.18 -8.50
CA ARG A 89 6.00 11.20 -7.43
C ARG A 89 5.40 10.89 -6.06
N TYR A 90 4.26 11.49 -5.72
CA TYR A 90 3.55 11.23 -4.47
C TYR A 90 3.12 9.77 -4.33
N ILE A 91 2.56 9.19 -5.40
CA ILE A 91 2.16 7.77 -5.41
C ILE A 91 3.38 6.87 -5.26
N PHE A 92 4.47 7.15 -5.96
CA PHE A 92 5.68 6.35 -5.83
C PHE A 92 6.26 6.40 -4.43
N TYR A 93 6.28 7.55 -3.76
CA TYR A 93 6.68 7.60 -2.35
C TYR A 93 5.80 6.72 -1.45
N HIS A 94 4.49 6.72 -1.67
CA HIS A 94 3.56 5.87 -0.93
C HIS A 94 3.79 4.37 -1.18
N GLU A 95 3.88 3.95 -2.44
CA GLU A 95 4.10 2.53 -2.80
C GLU A 95 5.49 2.04 -2.37
N LEU A 96 6.53 2.86 -2.55
CA LEU A 96 7.87 2.55 -2.07
C LEU A 96 7.91 2.47 -0.53
N ALA A 97 7.06 3.20 0.19
CA ALA A 97 6.92 3.07 1.64
C ALA A 97 6.45 1.67 2.05
N HIS A 98 5.47 1.08 1.35
CA HIS A 98 5.06 -0.31 1.58
C HIS A 98 6.21 -1.30 1.38
N ILE A 99 7.06 -1.06 0.37
CA ILE A 99 8.25 -1.89 0.11
C ILE A 99 9.27 -1.73 1.23
N LYS A 100 9.60 -0.49 1.61
CA LYS A 100 10.58 -0.18 2.64
C LYS A 100 10.17 -0.75 4.00
N ARG A 101 8.88 -0.71 4.34
CA ARG A 101 8.30 -1.27 5.56
C ARG A 101 8.03 -2.78 5.50
N ARG A 102 8.22 -3.40 4.32
CA ARG A 102 7.99 -4.84 4.07
C ARG A 102 6.56 -5.28 4.40
N ASP A 103 5.57 -4.42 4.15
CA ASP A 103 4.17 -4.66 4.51
C ASP A 103 3.62 -5.94 3.90
N VAL A 104 4.03 -6.29 2.68
CA VAL A 104 3.64 -7.57 2.04
C VAL A 104 4.03 -8.78 2.90
N GLY A 105 5.18 -8.76 3.57
CA GLY A 105 5.61 -9.83 4.46
C GLY A 105 4.77 -9.93 5.73
N VAL A 106 4.49 -8.78 6.35
CA VAL A 106 3.60 -8.69 7.52
C VAL A 106 2.19 -9.19 7.16
N ASN A 107 1.70 -8.83 5.97
CA ASN A 107 0.43 -9.31 5.46
C ASN A 107 0.42 -10.83 5.29
N TRP A 108 1.48 -11.44 4.77
CA TRP A 108 1.60 -12.90 4.68
C TRP A 108 1.58 -13.58 6.04
N LEU A 109 2.32 -13.05 7.01
CA LEU A 109 2.33 -13.58 8.39
C LEU A 109 0.94 -13.52 9.00
N MET A 110 0.27 -12.37 8.91
CA MET A 110 -1.07 -12.18 9.45
C MET A 110 -2.10 -13.06 8.72
N HIS A 111 -1.95 -13.26 7.41
CA HIS A 111 -2.81 -14.17 6.66
C HIS A 111 -2.63 -15.63 7.09
N GLY A 112 -1.40 -16.05 7.43
CA GLY A 112 -1.16 -17.36 8.04
C GLY A 112 -1.90 -17.52 9.37
N LEU A 113 -1.85 -16.50 10.24
CA LEU A 113 -2.60 -16.48 11.50
C LEU A 113 -4.12 -16.54 11.28
N LEU A 114 -4.63 -15.81 10.28
CA LEU A 114 -6.05 -15.84 9.90
C LEU A 114 -6.48 -17.22 9.41
N ILE A 115 -5.67 -17.91 8.60
CA ILE A 115 -5.99 -19.26 8.12
C ILE A 115 -6.07 -20.24 9.29
N LEU A 116 -5.11 -20.20 10.21
CA LEU A 116 -5.10 -21.06 11.40
C LEU A 116 -6.30 -20.77 12.33
N ASN A 117 -6.76 -19.53 12.35
CA ASN A 117 -7.83 -19.04 13.21
C ASN A 117 -9.02 -18.50 12.41
N TRP A 118 -9.38 -19.18 11.33
CA TRP A 118 -10.37 -18.66 10.36
C TRP A 118 -11.73 -18.34 10.98
N PHE A 119 -12.07 -19.02 12.07
CA PHE A 119 -13.30 -18.84 12.83
C PHE A 119 -13.24 -17.68 13.86
N ASN A 120 -12.08 -17.06 14.08
CA ASN A 120 -11.88 -16.05 15.12
C ASN A 120 -12.14 -14.62 14.60
N PRO A 121 -13.29 -13.99 14.93
CA PRO A 121 -13.64 -12.66 14.43
C PRO A 121 -12.71 -11.56 14.95
N ILE A 122 -12.08 -11.74 16.12
CA ILE A 122 -11.16 -10.76 16.70
C ILE A 122 -9.91 -10.65 15.83
N LEU A 123 -9.39 -11.76 15.31
CA LEU A 123 -8.23 -11.74 14.42
C LEU A 123 -8.56 -11.11 13.05
N TRP A 124 -9.78 -11.28 12.55
CA TRP A 124 -10.25 -10.57 11.36
C TRP A 124 -10.35 -9.05 11.58
N TYR A 125 -10.84 -8.64 12.75
CA TYR A 125 -10.86 -7.23 13.15
C TYR A 125 -9.44 -6.66 13.30
N ALA A 126 -8.55 -7.37 13.98
CA ALA A 126 -7.15 -6.99 14.16
C ALA A 126 -6.43 -6.85 12.81
N TYR A 127 -6.64 -7.78 11.88
CA TYR A 127 -6.13 -7.67 10.51
C TYR A 127 -6.63 -6.38 9.83
N SER A 128 -7.90 -6.04 9.99
CA SER A 128 -8.43 -4.79 9.44
C SER A 128 -7.77 -3.56 10.04
N CYS A 129 -7.59 -3.49 11.36
CA CYS A 129 -6.91 -2.37 12.00
C CYS A 129 -5.45 -2.26 11.54
N MET A 130 -4.74 -3.40 11.48
CA MET A 130 -3.38 -3.47 10.96
C MET A 130 -3.28 -2.92 9.53
N ARG A 131 -4.24 -3.25 8.66
CA ARG A 131 -4.28 -2.72 7.28
C ARG A 131 -4.47 -1.20 7.26
N GLU A 132 -5.33 -0.64 8.11
CA GLU A 132 -5.48 0.82 8.21
C GLU A 132 -4.20 1.49 8.73
N ASP A 133 -3.54 0.88 9.71
CA ASP A 133 -2.30 1.41 10.28
C ASP A 133 -1.13 1.34 9.28
N GLN A 134 -1.10 0.34 8.40
CA GLN A 134 -0.15 0.27 7.29
C GLN A 134 -0.29 1.48 6.36
N GLU A 135 -1.50 1.84 5.95
CA GLU A 135 -1.75 3.00 5.08
C GLU A 135 -1.28 4.30 5.74
N LEU A 136 -1.56 4.49 7.02
CA LEU A 136 -1.13 5.66 7.79
C LEU A 136 0.39 5.73 7.91
N ALA A 137 1.05 4.60 8.20
CA ALA A 137 2.48 4.56 8.32
C ALA A 137 3.18 4.76 6.97
N CYS A 138 2.59 4.30 5.87
CA CYS A 138 3.06 4.58 4.52
C CYS A 138 2.89 6.06 4.12
N ASP A 139 1.73 6.65 4.40
CA ASP A 139 1.50 8.09 4.22
C ASP A 139 2.51 8.92 5.04
N ALA A 140 2.74 8.56 6.30
CA ALA A 140 3.70 9.25 7.16
C ALA A 140 5.13 9.15 6.63
N LEU A 141 5.53 7.97 6.15
CA LEU A 141 6.85 7.76 5.55
C LEU A 141 7.00 8.52 4.22
N ALA A 142 5.97 8.53 3.37
CA ALA A 142 5.97 9.31 2.12
C ALA A 142 6.14 10.81 2.40
N LEU A 143 5.45 11.34 3.41
CA LEU A 143 5.56 12.74 3.84
C LEU A 143 6.94 13.13 4.39
N THR A 144 7.79 12.17 4.78
CA THR A 144 9.19 12.49 5.12
C THR A 144 10.01 12.90 3.89
N CYS A 145 9.63 12.43 2.70
CA CYS A 145 10.31 12.67 1.43
C CYS A 145 9.67 13.79 0.58
N ILE A 146 8.60 14.40 1.06
CA ILE A 146 7.83 15.47 0.40
C ILE A 146 7.99 16.75 1.20
N ASP A 147 8.01 17.92 0.56
CA ASP A 147 8.14 19.18 1.27
C ASP A 147 6.85 19.56 2.02
N SER A 148 6.98 20.33 3.10
CA SER A 148 5.83 20.68 3.95
C SER A 148 4.78 21.51 3.21
N GLU A 149 5.20 22.29 2.21
CA GLU A 149 4.30 23.05 1.32
C GLU A 149 3.48 22.14 0.39
N GLU A 150 4.01 20.95 0.10
CA GLU A 150 3.43 19.96 -0.82
C GLU A 150 2.47 18.99 -0.12
N GLN A 151 2.40 19.03 1.21
CA GLN A 151 1.60 18.13 2.05
C GLN A 151 0.09 18.16 1.72
N ILE A 152 -0.45 19.34 1.38
CA ILE A 152 -1.85 19.48 0.96
C ILE A 152 -2.07 18.86 -0.42
N ALA A 153 -1.16 19.11 -1.37
CA ALA A 153 -1.21 18.54 -2.72
C ALA A 153 -1.09 17.01 -2.70
N TYR A 154 -0.27 16.46 -1.81
CA TYR A 154 -0.22 15.02 -1.53
C TYR A 154 -1.60 14.49 -1.09
N GLY A 155 -2.22 15.13 -0.10
CA GLY A 155 -3.55 14.76 0.40
C GLY A 155 -4.62 14.75 -0.71
N HIS A 156 -4.65 15.78 -1.56
CA HIS A 156 -5.55 15.82 -2.72
C HIS A 156 -5.30 14.70 -3.72
N THR A 157 -4.02 14.34 -3.94
CA THR A 157 -3.66 13.23 -4.83
C THR A 157 -4.21 11.91 -4.30
N ILE A 158 -4.09 11.65 -2.99
CA ILE A 158 -4.66 10.45 -2.37
C ILE A 158 -6.19 10.41 -2.49
N ILE A 159 -6.88 11.55 -2.30
CA ILE A 159 -8.33 11.63 -2.46
C ILE A 159 -8.73 11.31 -3.91
N SER A 160 -8.13 12.00 -4.89
CA SER A 160 -8.43 11.80 -6.31
C SER A 160 -8.19 10.37 -6.75
N LEU A 161 -7.10 9.76 -6.26
CA LEU A 161 -6.76 8.37 -6.54
C LEU A 161 -7.85 7.41 -6.02
N LEU A 162 -8.30 7.60 -4.78
CA LEU A 162 -9.31 6.75 -4.13
C LEU A 162 -10.71 6.95 -4.70
N GLU A 163 -11.07 8.18 -5.09
CA GLU A 163 -12.33 8.46 -5.77
C GLU A 163 -12.42 7.68 -7.08
N HIS A 164 -11.32 7.68 -7.86
CA HIS A 164 -11.27 6.97 -9.13
C HIS A 164 -11.40 5.44 -8.96
N TYR A 165 -10.96 4.87 -7.84
CA TYR A 165 -11.14 3.43 -7.55
C TYR A 165 -12.46 3.07 -6.90
N SER A 166 -13.03 3.95 -6.08
CA SER A 166 -14.29 3.70 -5.38
C SER A 166 -15.46 3.51 -6.35
N SER A 167 -15.35 4.08 -7.56
CA SER A 167 -16.31 3.94 -8.65
C SER A 167 -16.28 2.55 -9.31
N TYR A 168 -15.18 1.80 -9.22
CA TYR A 168 -14.99 0.56 -10.01
C TYR A 168 -15.48 -0.73 -9.33
N TYR A 169 -15.76 -0.70 -8.03
CA TYR A 169 -16.27 -1.85 -7.26
C TYR A 169 -17.55 -1.50 -6.50
N GLN A 170 -18.61 -1.13 -7.22
CA GLN A 170 -19.96 -1.10 -6.67
C GLN A 170 -20.58 -2.50 -6.79
N VAL A 171 -20.36 -3.34 -5.78
CA VAL A 171 -21.16 -4.56 -5.59
C VAL A 171 -22.30 -4.21 -4.64
N PRO A 172 -23.58 -4.33 -5.05
CA PRO A 172 -24.74 -3.87 -4.26
C PRO A 172 -24.89 -4.52 -2.87
N SER A 173 -24.26 -5.67 -2.64
CA SER A 173 -24.52 -6.51 -1.46
C SER A 173 -23.57 -6.26 -0.26
N ILE A 174 -22.74 -5.22 -0.26
CA ILE A 174 -21.68 -5.04 0.75
C ILE A 174 -21.75 -3.65 1.41
N ALA A 175 -22.04 -3.60 2.72
CA ALA A 175 -22.06 -2.41 3.56
C ALA A 175 -20.64 -1.83 3.89
N ASN A 176 -19.67 -1.98 2.99
CA ASN A 176 -18.26 -1.57 3.20
C ASN A 176 -18.01 -0.07 2.94
N PHE A 177 -19.00 0.68 2.46
CA PHE A 177 -18.82 2.07 2.07
C PHE A 177 -18.47 3.01 3.24
N SER A 178 -19.03 2.76 4.44
CA SER A 178 -18.75 3.57 5.64
C SER A 178 -17.32 3.39 6.16
N LYS A 179 -16.78 2.17 6.04
CA LYS A 179 -15.44 1.82 6.52
C LYS A 179 -14.34 2.50 5.70
N ASN A 180 -14.50 2.53 4.37
CA ASN A 180 -13.58 3.23 3.47
C ASN A 180 -13.56 4.74 3.73
N LYS A 181 -14.71 5.35 4.03
CA LYS A 181 -14.79 6.78 4.40
C LYS A 181 -14.08 7.09 5.72
N ARG A 182 -14.25 6.24 6.75
CA ARG A 182 -13.58 6.42 8.05
C ARG A 182 -12.05 6.30 7.91
N ALA A 183 -11.58 5.27 7.19
CA ALA A 183 -10.16 5.06 6.94
C ALA A 183 -9.55 6.23 6.16
N LEU A 184 -10.23 6.69 5.09
CA LEU A 184 -9.79 7.86 4.32
C LEU A 184 -9.73 9.12 5.19
N ARG A 185 -10.78 9.40 5.97
CA ARG A 185 -10.78 10.54 6.91
C ARG A 185 -9.60 10.48 7.88
N ARG A 186 -9.29 9.29 8.42
CA ARG A 186 -8.15 9.10 9.33
C ARG A 186 -6.82 9.41 8.63
N ARG A 187 -6.66 8.98 7.37
CA ARG A 187 -5.49 9.32 6.53
C ARG A 187 -5.36 10.81 6.31
N ILE A 188 -6.40 11.49 5.84
CA ILE A 188 -6.36 12.93 5.57
C ILE A 188 -6.10 13.75 6.84
N LEU A 189 -6.68 13.36 7.98
CA LEU A 189 -6.41 14.02 9.25
C LEU A 189 -4.96 13.82 9.71
N MET A 190 -4.40 12.62 9.53
CA MET A 190 -3.00 12.34 9.82
C MET A 190 -2.08 13.14 8.91
N ILE A 191 -2.34 13.11 7.59
CA ILE A 191 -1.61 13.88 6.58
C ILE A 191 -1.63 15.36 6.95
N LYS A 192 -2.79 15.96 7.28
CA LYS A 192 -2.90 17.37 7.68
C LYS A 192 -2.11 17.70 8.95
N LYS A 193 -2.09 16.79 9.93
CA LYS A 193 -1.41 16.99 11.23
C LYS A 193 0.07 16.60 11.21
N PHE A 194 0.56 16.00 10.13
CA PHE A 194 1.92 15.53 10.04
C PHE A 194 2.92 16.68 10.21
N GLN A 195 3.94 16.45 11.04
CA GLN A 195 5.04 17.39 11.26
C GLN A 195 6.37 16.64 11.17
N LYS A 196 7.24 17.06 10.25
CA LYS A 196 8.54 16.39 10.02
C LYS A 196 9.37 16.25 11.28
N LYS A 197 9.32 17.19 12.25
CA LYS A 197 10.16 17.13 13.46
C LYS A 197 9.64 16.21 14.58
N SER A 198 8.46 15.60 14.42
CA SER A 198 7.83 14.79 15.48
C SER A 198 8.62 13.52 15.84
N TYR A 199 9.34 12.91 14.89
CA TYR A 199 10.11 11.67 15.14
C TYR A 199 11.21 11.84 16.21
N ARG A 200 11.70 13.07 16.43
CA ARG A 200 12.72 13.35 17.46
C ARG A 200 12.17 13.11 18.85
N TRP A 201 10.91 13.44 19.08
CA TRP A 201 10.22 13.21 20.36
C TRP A 201 9.91 11.73 20.58
N SER A 202 9.56 10.99 19.52
CA SER A 202 9.39 9.54 19.60
C SER A 202 10.69 8.80 19.89
N ALA A 203 11.81 9.25 19.30
CA ALA A 203 13.13 8.69 19.59
C ALA A 203 13.55 8.95 21.05
N ILE A 204 13.34 10.17 21.56
CA ILE A 204 13.59 10.51 22.98
C ILE A 204 12.72 9.67 23.90
N GLY A 205 11.43 9.49 23.58
CA GLY A 205 10.53 8.64 24.35
C GLY A 205 10.94 7.17 24.37
N ALA A 206 11.39 6.62 23.24
CA ALA A 206 11.87 5.24 23.17
C ALA A 206 13.16 5.04 23.98
N VAL A 207 14.09 6.01 23.94
CA VAL A 207 15.30 5.99 24.78
C VAL A 207 14.94 6.05 26.27
N ALA A 208 13.98 6.89 26.66
CA ALA A 208 13.53 7.01 28.05
C ALA A 208 12.79 5.77 28.58
N VAL A 209 12.24 4.92 27.71
CA VAL A 209 11.60 3.65 28.12
C VAL A 209 12.63 2.51 28.22
N ILE A 210 13.77 2.64 27.54
CA ILE A 210 14.85 1.66 27.53
C ILE A 210 15.91 1.94 28.61
N ALA A 211 16.06 3.21 29.02
CA ALA A 211 16.94 3.66 30.10
C ALA A 211 16.29 3.50 31.48
#